data_AF-A0A6J7GQW2-F1
#
_entry.id   AF-A0A6J7GQW2-F1
#
_cell.length_a   1.000
_cell.length_b   1.000
_cell.length_c   1.000
_cell.angle_alpha   90.00
_cell.angle_beta   90.00
_cell.angle_gamma   90.00
#
_symmetry.space_group_name_H-M   'P 1'
#
loop_
_entity.id
_entity.type
_entity.pdbx_description
1 polymer ?
#
loop_
_entity_poly.entity_id
_entity_poly.type
_entity_poly.pdbx_seq_one_letter_code
_entity_poly.pdbx_strand_id
1 'polypeptide(L)'
;MREAISELRQHTDRPIVAVLYTHFHYVGGTEAVYEDANSRSMPIYGHEKVAYNRNRATSEISTTYVRGLIEQFAIFLPDSGPDGNVNVGLGHFYRNPDHAPFTSVFIPPNETFGSRASLVVAGLPIEVTEAPSDADDSVTYWFPTLGVAVHNLVWPVLFNIFAIRGEEYRDPRVLLTGLDHLLALKPEHLVATHGPPMSGAEEIQQRVVKYRDSIQFLWDQSVRHINKGVLGADLGDVISLPAQTQDDFITSEGYGVAEHHVRQIRSGLFGWFDGNEAELFPLPSNERARRMITGFGGRDEVRAQAKQALADDDLRWATELATWLVRSEEGDSDDRKLLASCLRTIAQRTSAANIRSWCLTRALSLEEKINTTSLYQNNFNRIQVILSPPESSVNMLRVLLVPDLANGIDFHIAFKFTDQPITGLHVRNSVACPTGGANADATVECSIETWADVLAGDTKLASSIADGSVVITGDAQQVLATLAVFEVEGFQ
;
A
#
# COMPACT_ATOMS: atom_id res chain seq x y z
N MET A 1 13.05 13.57 7.77
CA MET A 1 14.26 14.12 7.12
C MET A 1 14.99 15.15 7.96
N ARG A 2 14.35 16.14 8.61
CA ARG A 2 15.06 17.13 9.46
C ARG A 2 16.01 16.50 10.49
N GLU A 3 15.52 15.49 11.23
CA GLU A 3 16.36 14.78 12.20
C GLU A 3 17.55 14.07 11.54
N ALA A 4 17.33 13.36 10.43
CA ALA A 4 18.41 12.71 9.69
C ALA A 4 19.45 13.71 9.16
N ILE A 5 19.03 14.92 8.76
CA ILE A 5 19.94 16.01 8.40
C ILE A 5 20.69 16.52 9.63
N SER A 6 20.02 16.68 10.77
CA SER A 6 20.67 17.08 12.03
C SER A 6 21.77 16.11 12.44
N GLU A 7 21.51 14.80 12.38
CA GLU A 7 22.49 13.74 12.59
C GLU A 7 23.64 13.82 11.57
N LEU A 8 23.34 14.02 10.29
CA LEU A 8 24.37 14.21 9.25
C LEU A 8 25.29 15.41 9.56
N ARG A 9 24.74 16.51 10.07
CA ARG A 9 25.49 17.74 10.39
C ARG A 9 26.44 17.56 11.58
N GLN A 10 26.26 16.54 12.42
CA GLN A 10 27.25 16.17 13.44
C GLN A 10 28.55 15.62 12.83
N HIS A 11 28.48 15.13 11.58
CA HIS A 11 29.62 14.53 10.88
C HIS A 11 30.17 15.40 9.74
N THR A 12 29.39 16.34 9.21
CA THR A 12 29.81 17.18 8.07
C THR A 12 28.97 18.45 7.87
N ASP A 13 29.64 19.58 7.62
CA ASP A 13 29.02 20.86 7.22
C ASP A 13 28.91 21.05 5.70
N ARG A 14 29.32 20.06 4.90
CA ARG A 14 29.26 20.17 3.43
C ARG A 14 27.81 20.33 2.95
N PRO A 15 27.56 21.19 1.95
CA PRO A 15 26.22 21.40 1.43
C PRO A 15 25.68 20.12 0.77
N ILE A 16 24.37 19.89 0.92
CA ILE A 16 23.68 18.90 0.09
C ILE A 16 23.47 19.53 -1.29
N VAL A 17 23.89 18.83 -2.35
CA VAL A 17 23.92 19.39 -3.72
C VAL A 17 22.98 18.69 -4.70
N ALA A 18 22.37 17.57 -4.29
CA ALA A 18 21.33 16.87 -5.05
C ALA A 18 20.50 15.97 -4.13
N VAL A 19 19.29 15.62 -4.57
CA VAL A 19 18.48 14.52 -4.02
C VAL A 19 18.30 13.47 -5.11
N LEU A 20 18.46 12.20 -4.76
CA LEU A 20 18.29 11.07 -5.67
C LEU A 20 17.20 10.17 -5.10
N TYR A 21 16.07 10.06 -5.79
CA TYR A 21 14.99 9.14 -5.40
C TYR A 21 15.24 7.75 -5.96
N THR A 22 15.28 6.74 -5.08
CA THR A 22 15.35 5.34 -5.52
C THR A 22 14.03 4.86 -6.14
N HIS A 23 12.87 5.28 -5.59
CA HIS A 23 11.50 5.06 -6.09
C HIS A 23 10.49 5.83 -5.22
N PHE A 24 9.20 5.81 -5.60
CA PHE A 24 8.13 6.62 -5.04
C PHE A 24 7.79 6.41 -3.55
N HIS A 25 8.26 5.35 -2.89
CA HIS A 25 7.99 5.14 -1.45
C HIS A 25 8.85 6.05 -0.55
N TYR A 26 10.08 6.40 -0.95
CA TYR A 26 11.05 7.14 -0.13
C TYR A 26 11.27 8.58 -0.59
N VAL A 27 10.18 9.23 -1.02
CA VAL A 27 10.18 10.60 -1.56
C VAL A 27 9.58 11.63 -0.60
N GLY A 28 9.11 11.17 0.57
CA GLY A 28 8.52 12.02 1.59
C GLY A 28 9.56 12.72 2.44
N GLY A 29 9.45 14.04 2.59
CA GLY A 29 10.31 14.84 3.46
C GLY A 29 11.40 15.62 2.75
N THR A 30 11.39 15.67 1.41
CA THR A 30 12.37 16.42 0.60
C THR A 30 12.39 17.91 0.91
N GLU A 31 11.28 18.48 1.38
CA GLU A 31 11.20 19.88 1.84
C GLU A 31 12.30 20.22 2.86
N ALA A 32 12.59 19.30 3.78
CA ALA A 32 13.61 19.51 4.82
C ALA A 32 15.01 19.73 4.23
N VAL A 33 15.28 19.21 3.04
CA VAL A 33 16.57 19.39 2.35
C VAL A 33 16.68 20.81 1.78
N TYR A 34 15.57 21.37 1.28
CA TYR A 34 15.55 22.77 0.82
C TYR A 34 15.64 23.76 1.99
N GLU A 35 15.03 23.43 3.13
CA GLU A 35 15.15 24.22 4.36
C GLU A 35 16.62 24.29 4.82
N ASP A 36 17.32 23.14 4.87
CA ASP A 36 18.75 23.07 5.21
C ASP A 36 19.63 23.84 4.20
N ALA A 37 19.35 23.70 2.89
CA ALA A 37 20.11 24.38 1.84
C ALA A 37 19.80 25.89 1.73
N ASN A 38 18.73 26.38 2.37
CA ASN A 38 18.15 27.71 2.14
C ASN A 38 17.99 28.05 0.64
N SER A 39 17.64 27.05 -0.16
CA SER A 39 17.49 27.16 -1.61
C SER A 39 16.62 26.03 -2.16
N ARG A 40 15.80 26.35 -3.17
CA ARG A 40 14.99 25.37 -3.93
C ARG A 40 15.57 25.07 -5.32
N SER A 41 16.80 25.50 -5.60
CA SER A 41 17.44 25.35 -6.92
C SER A 41 18.16 24.02 -7.11
N MET A 42 18.21 23.18 -6.08
CA MET A 42 18.96 21.93 -6.10
C MET A 42 18.24 20.87 -6.94
N PRO A 43 18.96 20.12 -7.81
CA PRO A 43 18.35 19.09 -8.64
C PRO A 43 17.84 17.91 -7.81
N ILE A 44 16.67 17.41 -8.19
CA ILE A 44 16.05 16.20 -7.68
C ILE A 44 15.99 15.22 -8.84
N TYR A 45 16.79 14.17 -8.75
CA TYR A 45 16.85 13.09 -9.71
C TYR A 45 15.88 11.97 -9.34
N GLY A 46 15.23 11.38 -10.34
CA GLY A 46 14.36 10.22 -10.12
C GLY A 46 13.84 9.61 -11.41
N HIS A 47 13.29 8.41 -11.34
CA HIS A 47 12.66 7.79 -12.48
C HIS A 47 11.41 8.58 -12.91
N GLU A 48 11.13 8.66 -14.21
CA GLU A 48 10.00 9.44 -14.76
C GLU A 48 8.62 8.99 -14.21
N LYS A 49 8.52 7.75 -13.75
CA LYS A 49 7.30 7.18 -13.16
C LYS A 49 7.09 7.52 -11.68
N VAL A 50 8.05 8.13 -10.97
CA VAL A 50 7.93 8.40 -9.52
C VAL A 50 6.65 9.17 -9.17
N ALA A 51 6.38 10.26 -9.89
CA ALA A 51 5.19 11.09 -9.64
C ALA A 51 3.90 10.34 -10.01
N TYR A 52 3.91 9.58 -11.11
CA TYR A 52 2.78 8.77 -11.55
C TYR A 52 2.42 7.70 -10.52
N ASN A 53 3.40 6.90 -10.07
CA ASN A 53 3.19 5.84 -9.09
C ASN A 53 2.71 6.39 -7.74
N ARG A 54 3.26 7.54 -7.33
CA ARG A 54 2.81 8.22 -6.11
C ARG A 54 1.33 8.60 -6.20
N ASN A 55 0.90 9.20 -7.31
CA ASN A 55 -0.48 9.62 -7.51
C ASN A 55 -1.43 8.42 -7.64
N ARG A 56 -1.02 7.36 -8.34
CA ARG A 56 -1.80 6.13 -8.49
C ARG A 56 -2.15 5.51 -7.13
N ALA A 57 -1.18 5.44 -6.22
CA ALA A 57 -1.36 4.86 -4.88
C ALA A 57 -2.29 5.69 -3.97
N THR A 58 -2.42 6.99 -4.22
CA THR A 58 -3.18 7.93 -3.37
C THR A 58 -4.47 8.45 -4.01
N SER A 59 -4.90 7.86 -5.13
CA SER A 59 -6.09 8.27 -5.88
C SER A 59 -7.27 7.30 -5.66
N GLU A 60 -7.80 6.67 -6.72
CA GLU A 60 -9.04 5.88 -6.76
C GLU A 60 -9.10 4.73 -5.73
N ILE A 61 -7.95 4.17 -5.32
CA ILE A 61 -7.87 3.07 -4.36
C ILE A 61 -7.42 3.51 -2.95
N SER A 62 -7.32 4.82 -2.70
CA SER A 62 -6.70 5.39 -1.50
C SER A 62 -7.29 4.88 -0.18
N THR A 63 -8.61 4.74 -0.06
CA THR A 63 -9.26 4.22 1.15
C THR A 63 -8.76 2.83 1.51
N THR A 64 -8.76 1.91 0.53
CA THR A 64 -8.27 0.54 0.74
C THR A 64 -6.76 0.54 1.01
N TYR A 65 -5.99 1.36 0.28
CA TYR A 65 -4.56 1.50 0.46
C TYR A 65 -4.18 1.96 1.88
N VAL A 66 -4.85 3.01 2.39
CA VAL A 66 -4.61 3.56 3.74
C VAL A 66 -5.05 2.59 4.83
N ARG A 67 -6.20 1.92 4.68
CA ARG A 67 -6.60 0.83 5.60
C ARG A 67 -5.50 -0.21 5.70
N GLY A 68 -5.00 -0.69 4.56
CA GLY A 68 -3.93 -1.67 4.52
C GLY A 68 -2.62 -1.18 5.14
N LEU A 69 -2.24 0.10 4.93
CA LEU A 69 -1.09 0.70 5.61
C LEU A 69 -1.25 0.62 7.14
N ILE A 70 -2.42 0.99 7.66
CA ILE A 70 -2.72 0.98 9.10
C ILE A 70 -2.62 -0.43 9.67
N GLU A 71 -3.23 -1.40 9.01
CA GLU A 71 -3.22 -2.79 9.44
C GLU A 71 -1.81 -3.42 9.35
N GLN A 72 -1.02 -3.06 8.33
CA GLN A 72 0.31 -3.64 8.12
C GLN A 72 1.38 -3.03 9.05
N PHE A 73 1.32 -1.73 9.31
CA PHE A 73 2.38 -0.96 9.96
C PHE A 73 2.12 -0.65 11.44
N ALA A 74 1.25 -1.43 12.08
CA ALA A 74 0.98 -1.36 13.51
C ALA A 74 0.52 0.03 14.01
N ILE A 75 -0.10 0.85 13.14
CA ILE A 75 -0.43 2.26 13.47
C ILE A 75 -1.40 2.37 14.64
N PHE A 76 -2.27 1.37 14.85
CA PHE A 76 -3.22 1.31 15.96
C PHE A 76 -2.80 0.39 17.10
N LEU A 77 -1.63 -0.25 17.01
CA LEU A 77 -1.18 -1.10 18.10
C LEU A 77 -0.65 -0.24 19.26
N PRO A 78 -0.82 -0.70 20.51
CA PRO A 78 -0.17 -0.07 21.66
C PRO A 78 1.36 -0.04 21.51
N ASP A 79 2.02 0.93 22.14
CA ASP A 79 3.49 1.02 22.11
C ASP A 79 4.19 -0.08 22.94
N SER A 80 3.46 -0.76 23.82
CA SER A 80 4.01 -1.78 24.72
C SER A 80 2.99 -2.85 25.11
N GLY A 81 3.47 -3.92 25.76
CA GLY A 81 2.65 -5.04 26.21
C GLY A 81 2.55 -6.19 25.19
N PRO A 82 1.75 -7.24 25.48
CA PRO A 82 1.70 -8.45 24.66
C PRO A 82 1.14 -8.22 23.24
N ASP A 83 0.24 -7.24 23.10
CA ASP A 83 -0.35 -6.81 21.82
C ASP A 83 0.38 -5.58 21.24
N GLY A 84 1.50 -5.18 21.83
CA GLY A 84 2.24 -3.99 21.43
C GLY A 84 3.03 -4.15 20.13
N ASN A 85 3.36 -3.01 19.52
CA ASN A 85 4.29 -2.94 18.40
C ASN A 85 5.69 -3.38 18.84
N VAL A 86 6.35 -4.22 18.02
CA VAL A 86 7.73 -4.70 18.25
C VAL A 86 8.66 -4.14 17.18
N ASN A 87 8.25 -4.27 15.92
CA ASN A 87 8.88 -3.70 14.73
C ASN A 87 7.88 -3.82 13.55
N VAL A 88 8.24 -3.23 12.41
CA VAL A 88 7.48 -3.34 11.16
C VAL A 88 8.25 -4.12 10.07
N GLY A 89 9.13 -5.03 10.48
CA GLY A 89 9.97 -5.91 9.66
C GLY A 89 11.13 -5.20 8.96
N LEU A 90 10.86 -4.17 8.16
CA LEU A 90 11.90 -3.38 7.47
C LEU A 90 12.57 -2.31 8.35
N GLY A 91 12.09 -2.15 9.58
CA GLY A 91 12.58 -1.19 10.56
C GLY A 91 11.74 -1.24 11.84
N HIS A 92 12.09 -0.43 12.84
CA HIS A 92 11.38 -0.41 14.12
C HIS A 92 9.99 0.24 14.04
N PHE A 93 9.86 1.31 13.24
CA PHE A 93 8.64 2.08 13.13
C PHE A 93 8.35 2.45 11.68
N TYR A 94 7.07 2.56 11.32
CA TYR A 94 6.68 3.22 10.08
C TYR A 94 6.91 4.73 10.13
N ARG A 95 6.63 5.34 11.29
CA ARG A 95 7.01 6.71 11.64
C ARG A 95 7.53 6.70 13.07
N ASN A 96 8.78 7.10 13.28
CA ASN A 96 9.35 7.12 14.62
C ASN A 96 8.61 8.15 15.49
N PRO A 97 7.90 7.76 16.57
CA PRO A 97 7.15 8.69 17.42
C PRO A 97 7.99 9.86 17.95
N ASP A 98 9.28 9.64 18.19
CA ASP A 98 10.21 10.68 18.67
C ASP A 98 10.41 11.83 17.68
N HIS A 99 10.06 11.64 16.40
CA HIS A 99 10.23 12.63 15.34
C HIS A 99 8.91 13.34 14.96
N ALA A 100 7.91 13.31 15.84
CA ALA A 100 6.65 14.02 15.64
C ALA A 100 6.83 15.57 15.77
N PRO A 101 6.05 16.40 15.06
CA PRO A 101 5.02 16.04 14.08
C PRO A 101 5.62 15.58 12.74
N PHE A 102 4.94 14.63 12.09
CA PHE A 102 5.38 14.09 10.81
C PHE A 102 4.99 15.00 9.65
N THR A 103 5.93 15.31 8.76
CA THR A 103 5.66 15.96 7.47
C THR A 103 5.92 14.97 6.33
N SER A 104 4.99 14.89 5.39
CA SER A 104 5.07 14.02 4.22
C SER A 104 4.98 14.84 2.93
N VAL A 105 5.81 15.88 2.82
CA VAL A 105 5.89 16.71 1.61
C VAL A 105 6.68 15.96 0.54
N PHE A 106 6.04 15.72 -0.59
CA PHE A 106 6.66 15.20 -1.80
C PHE A 106 6.97 16.37 -2.74
N ILE A 107 8.18 16.35 -3.32
CA ILE A 107 8.58 17.30 -4.35
C ILE A 107 8.95 16.47 -5.59
N PRO A 108 8.27 16.69 -6.74
CA PRO A 108 8.56 15.93 -7.96
C PRO A 108 10.02 16.05 -8.39
N PRO A 109 10.62 14.98 -8.94
CA PRO A 109 11.93 15.08 -9.57
C PRO A 109 11.86 16.06 -10.76
N ASN A 110 12.84 16.95 -10.86
CA ASN A 110 12.99 17.88 -11.98
C ASN A 110 14.04 17.41 -12.99
N GLU A 111 14.84 16.40 -12.63
CA GLU A 111 15.79 15.71 -13.49
C GLU A 111 15.38 14.24 -13.62
N THR A 112 14.53 13.93 -14.61
CA THR A 112 13.97 12.58 -14.77
C THR A 112 14.74 11.73 -15.77
N PHE A 113 14.73 10.41 -15.55
CA PHE A 113 15.26 9.42 -16.48
C PHE A 113 14.33 8.22 -16.63
N GLY A 114 14.49 7.46 -17.71
CA GLY A 114 13.82 6.18 -17.93
C GLY A 114 14.70 5.01 -17.46
N SER A 115 14.88 4.00 -18.32
CA SER A 115 15.49 2.72 -17.92
C SER A 115 16.98 2.78 -17.57
N ARG A 116 17.74 3.75 -18.10
CA ARG A 116 19.17 3.95 -17.80
C ARG A 116 19.55 5.42 -17.87
N ALA A 117 20.54 5.82 -17.07
CA ALA A 117 21.14 7.15 -17.14
C ALA A 117 22.61 7.13 -16.70
N SER A 118 23.34 8.17 -17.10
CA SER A 118 24.67 8.48 -16.58
C SER A 118 24.64 9.88 -16.01
N LEU A 119 24.90 10.01 -14.72
CA LEU A 119 24.87 11.28 -14.01
C LEU A 119 26.28 11.64 -13.54
N VAL A 120 26.52 12.94 -13.34
CA VAL A 120 27.69 13.43 -12.61
C VAL A 120 27.19 14.38 -11.54
N VAL A 121 27.33 13.98 -10.28
CA VAL A 121 26.86 14.76 -9.12
C VAL A 121 28.03 14.98 -8.19
N ALA A 122 28.32 16.24 -7.85
CA ALA A 122 29.48 16.61 -7.03
C ALA A 122 30.83 16.08 -7.56
N GLY A 123 30.95 15.87 -8.88
CA GLY A 123 32.14 15.28 -9.51
C GLY A 123 32.23 13.75 -9.44
N LEU A 124 31.25 13.07 -8.84
CA LEU A 124 31.16 11.61 -8.85
C LEU A 124 30.35 11.13 -10.08
N PRO A 125 30.90 10.23 -10.91
CA PRO A 125 30.12 9.55 -11.93
C PRO A 125 29.15 8.57 -11.27
N ILE A 126 27.91 8.54 -11.74
CA ILE A 126 26.85 7.65 -11.27
C ILE A 126 26.23 6.97 -12.48
N GLU A 127 26.22 5.65 -12.50
CA GLU A 127 25.48 4.85 -13.47
C GLU A 127 24.14 4.45 -12.88
N VAL A 128 23.05 4.76 -13.58
CA VAL A 128 21.69 4.45 -13.14
C VAL A 128 21.12 3.37 -14.01
N THR A 129 20.58 2.31 -13.40
CA THR A 129 19.87 1.24 -14.10
C THR A 129 18.55 0.98 -13.42
N GLU A 130 17.47 0.96 -14.20
CA GLU A 130 16.15 0.51 -13.75
C GLU A 130 16.24 -0.90 -13.20
N ALA A 131 15.74 -1.05 -11.99
CA ALA A 131 15.84 -2.24 -11.17
C ALA A 131 14.52 -2.42 -10.40
N PRO A 132 13.42 -2.77 -11.09
CA PRO A 132 12.12 -2.88 -10.48
C PRO A 132 12.16 -3.88 -9.31
N SER A 133 11.58 -3.48 -8.20
CA SER A 133 11.55 -4.25 -6.96
C SER A 133 10.14 -4.27 -6.39
N ASP A 134 9.87 -3.43 -5.39
CA ASP A 134 8.55 -3.24 -4.81
C ASP A 134 7.68 -2.25 -5.59
N ALA A 135 8.31 -1.57 -6.56
CA ALA A 135 7.74 -0.63 -7.52
C ALA A 135 8.50 -0.68 -8.86
N ASP A 136 7.82 -0.31 -9.95
CA ASP A 136 8.38 -0.33 -11.32
C ASP A 136 9.16 0.94 -11.71
N ASP A 137 9.29 1.89 -10.79
CA ASP A 137 10.13 3.09 -10.88
C ASP A 137 11.42 2.97 -10.06
N SER A 138 11.70 1.77 -9.54
CA SER A 138 12.89 1.49 -8.72
C SER A 138 14.16 1.40 -9.54
N VAL A 139 15.24 1.99 -9.04
CA VAL A 139 16.56 2.01 -9.70
C VAL A 139 17.71 1.62 -8.78
N THR A 140 18.81 1.17 -9.40
CA THR A 140 20.12 1.04 -8.77
C THR A 140 20.98 2.24 -9.19
N TYR A 141 21.54 2.95 -8.20
CA TYR A 141 22.59 3.96 -8.41
C TYR A 141 23.96 3.35 -8.12
N TRP A 142 24.77 3.17 -9.15
CA TRP A 142 26.11 2.63 -9.06
C TRP A 142 27.16 3.75 -9.11
N PHE A 143 28.01 3.80 -8.09
CA PHE A 143 29.12 4.74 -7.97
C PHE A 143 30.43 3.99 -8.21
N PRO A 144 30.87 3.82 -9.48
CA PRO A 144 32.02 2.97 -9.82
C PRO A 144 33.32 3.41 -9.14
N THR A 145 33.50 4.71 -8.92
CA THR A 145 34.70 5.26 -8.25
C THR A 145 34.75 4.96 -6.76
N LEU A 146 33.62 4.60 -6.14
CA LEU A 146 33.50 4.27 -4.73
C LEU A 146 33.27 2.78 -4.49
N GLY A 147 32.98 2.00 -5.53
CA GLY A 147 32.54 0.62 -5.37
C GLY A 147 31.20 0.47 -4.67
N VAL A 148 30.35 1.52 -4.66
CA VAL A 148 29.08 1.57 -3.89
C VAL A 148 27.88 1.42 -4.81
N ALA A 149 26.97 0.50 -4.51
CA ALA A 149 25.63 0.46 -5.12
C ALA A 149 24.55 0.85 -4.10
N VAL A 150 23.76 1.87 -4.41
CA VAL A 150 22.54 2.23 -3.67
C VAL A 150 21.34 1.58 -4.37
N HIS A 151 20.55 0.77 -3.65
CA HIS A 151 19.51 -0.06 -4.28
C HIS A 151 18.29 -0.31 -3.36
N ASN A 152 17.23 -0.89 -3.95
CA ASN A 152 16.03 -1.38 -3.23
C ASN A 152 15.76 -2.89 -3.47
N LEU A 153 16.72 -3.62 -4.05
CA LEU A 153 16.55 -5.03 -4.44
C LEU A 153 16.71 -6.03 -3.26
N VAL A 154 17.78 -5.88 -2.49
CA VAL A 154 18.10 -6.77 -1.35
C VAL A 154 17.56 -6.14 -0.07
N TRP A 155 16.54 -6.77 0.51
CA TRP A 155 15.89 -6.31 1.73
C TRP A 155 16.51 -6.98 2.96
N PRO A 156 16.40 -6.38 4.16
CA PRO A 156 16.89 -6.98 5.41
C PRO A 156 15.99 -8.13 5.93
N VAL A 157 15.24 -8.75 5.02
CA VAL A 157 14.22 -9.80 5.21
C VAL A 157 13.94 -10.42 3.84
N LEU A 158 13.33 -11.60 3.79
CA LEU A 158 12.83 -12.19 2.55
C LEU A 158 11.95 -11.19 1.79
N PHE A 159 12.19 -11.05 0.48
CA PHE A 159 11.45 -10.10 -0.34
C PHE A 159 9.94 -10.38 -0.35
N ASN A 160 9.17 -9.32 -0.29
CA ASN A 160 7.71 -9.43 -0.30
C ASN A 160 7.15 -9.36 -1.72
N ILE A 161 6.75 -10.52 -2.25
CA ILE A 161 6.11 -10.67 -3.58
C ILE A 161 4.81 -9.87 -3.68
N PHE A 162 4.05 -9.78 -2.59
CA PHE A 162 2.80 -9.04 -2.55
C PHE A 162 2.52 -8.62 -1.10
N ALA A 163 2.42 -7.31 -0.87
CA ALA A 163 2.12 -6.79 0.44
C ALA A 163 0.70 -7.17 0.89
N ILE A 164 0.53 -7.65 2.13
CA ILE A 164 -0.79 -8.05 2.66
C ILE A 164 -1.79 -6.88 2.69
N ARG A 165 -1.29 -5.64 2.71
CA ARG A 165 -2.10 -4.41 2.59
C ARG A 165 -2.81 -4.22 1.25
N GLY A 166 -2.48 -5.01 0.22
CA GLY A 166 -2.96 -4.81 -1.14
C GLY A 166 -2.02 -3.89 -1.93
N GLU A 167 -1.30 -4.46 -2.88
CA GLU A 167 -0.42 -3.78 -3.84
C GLU A 167 -0.47 -4.52 -5.18
N GLU A 168 0.18 -3.98 -6.20
CA GLU A 168 0.37 -4.72 -7.44
C GLU A 168 1.28 -5.94 -7.22
N TYR A 169 1.01 -7.01 -7.97
CA TYR A 169 1.82 -8.22 -7.96
C TYR A 169 3.24 -7.92 -8.45
N ARG A 170 4.25 -8.35 -7.68
CA ARG A 170 5.67 -8.19 -8.04
C ARG A 170 6.18 -9.51 -8.58
N ASP A 171 6.43 -9.56 -9.88
CA ASP A 171 6.93 -10.76 -10.54
C ASP A 171 8.37 -11.08 -10.08
N PRO A 172 8.63 -12.24 -9.43
CA PRO A 172 9.96 -12.63 -9.00
C PRO A 172 11.00 -12.61 -10.12
N ARG A 173 10.63 -12.92 -11.36
CA ARG A 173 11.57 -12.95 -12.50
C ARG A 173 12.17 -11.57 -12.80
N VAL A 174 11.39 -10.51 -12.59
CA VAL A 174 11.86 -9.13 -12.77
C VAL A 174 12.89 -8.80 -11.69
N LEU A 175 12.59 -9.15 -10.44
CA LEU A 175 13.51 -8.95 -9.31
C LEU A 175 14.82 -9.75 -9.49
N LEU A 176 14.72 -11.00 -9.96
CA LEU A 176 15.89 -11.85 -10.24
C LEU A 176 16.82 -11.20 -11.27
N THR A 177 16.27 -10.60 -12.32
CA THR A 177 17.07 -9.86 -13.33
C THR A 177 17.81 -8.68 -12.69
N GLY A 178 17.16 -7.95 -11.79
CA GLY A 178 17.78 -6.85 -11.03
C GLY A 178 18.89 -7.33 -10.09
N LEU A 179 18.68 -8.46 -9.40
CA LEU A 179 19.68 -9.07 -8.51
C LEU A 179 20.91 -9.59 -9.29
N ASP A 180 20.69 -10.24 -10.43
CA ASP A 180 21.78 -10.70 -11.30
C ASP A 180 22.60 -9.52 -11.84
N HIS A 181 21.94 -8.39 -12.18
CA HIS A 181 22.62 -7.14 -12.53
C HIS A 181 23.44 -6.57 -11.35
N LEU A 182 22.86 -6.50 -10.15
CA LEU A 182 23.54 -6.00 -8.96
C LEU A 182 24.81 -6.80 -8.63
N LEU A 183 24.74 -8.13 -8.76
CA LEU A 183 25.90 -9.02 -8.59
C LEU A 183 26.96 -8.78 -9.67
N ALA A 184 26.56 -8.54 -10.92
CA ALA A 184 27.49 -8.31 -12.04
C ALA A 184 28.33 -7.03 -11.86
N LEU A 185 27.84 -6.04 -11.11
CA LEU A 185 28.60 -4.82 -10.77
C LEU A 185 29.80 -5.09 -9.85
N LYS A 186 29.82 -6.23 -9.14
CA LYS A 186 30.84 -6.59 -8.14
C LYS A 186 31.07 -5.47 -7.10
N PRO A 187 30.01 -4.98 -6.43
CA PRO A 187 30.12 -3.88 -5.49
C PRO A 187 31.01 -4.24 -4.30
N GLU A 188 31.79 -3.28 -3.83
CA GLU A 188 32.52 -3.36 -2.55
C GLU A 188 31.59 -3.02 -1.38
N HIS A 189 30.58 -2.19 -1.63
CA HIS A 189 29.61 -1.73 -0.65
C HIS A 189 28.19 -1.74 -1.24
N LEU A 190 27.24 -2.30 -0.48
CA LEU A 190 25.80 -2.20 -0.75
C LEU A 190 25.13 -1.31 0.29
N VAL A 191 24.40 -0.30 -0.19
CA VAL A 191 23.57 0.59 0.63
C VAL A 191 22.12 0.40 0.20
N ALA A 192 21.38 -0.35 1.00
CA ALA A 192 19.96 -0.57 0.75
C ALA A 192 19.13 0.62 1.27
N THR A 193 17.95 0.80 0.71
CA THR A 193 16.87 1.67 1.25
C THR A 193 16.40 1.24 2.65
N HIS A 194 16.68 -0.01 3.04
CA HIS A 194 16.30 -0.60 4.32
C HIS A 194 17.44 -1.38 4.94
N GLY A 195 17.50 -1.36 6.27
CA GLY A 195 18.42 -2.19 7.02
C GLY A 195 19.88 -1.73 6.94
N PRO A 196 20.80 -2.55 7.49
CA PRO A 196 22.20 -2.19 7.56
C PRO A 196 22.89 -2.31 6.18
N PRO A 197 23.93 -1.50 5.92
CA PRO A 197 24.76 -1.67 4.73
C PRO A 197 25.57 -2.98 4.80
N MET A 198 25.95 -3.52 3.64
CA MET A 198 26.90 -4.64 3.52
C MET A 198 28.19 -4.18 2.87
N SER A 199 29.32 -4.73 3.28
CA SER A 199 30.65 -4.37 2.76
C SER A 199 31.53 -5.60 2.61
N GLY A 200 32.39 -5.59 1.60
CA GLY A 200 33.22 -6.72 1.20
C GLY A 200 32.59 -7.47 0.04
N ALA A 201 33.25 -7.43 -1.13
CA ALA A 201 32.71 -7.99 -2.37
C ALA A 201 32.40 -9.49 -2.27
N GLU A 202 33.22 -10.26 -1.55
CA GLU A 202 32.99 -11.70 -1.35
C GLU A 202 31.77 -11.97 -0.46
N GLU A 203 31.66 -11.27 0.67
CA GLU A 203 30.52 -11.35 1.58
C GLU A 203 29.22 -10.98 0.86
N ILE A 204 29.23 -9.87 0.12
CA ILE A 204 28.10 -9.41 -0.69
C ILE A 204 27.73 -10.48 -1.72
N GLN A 205 28.70 -11.00 -2.48
CA GLN A 205 28.45 -12.03 -3.49
C GLN A 205 27.78 -13.26 -2.86
N GLN A 206 28.31 -13.77 -1.75
CA GLN A 206 27.80 -14.96 -1.09
C GLN A 206 26.36 -14.77 -0.58
N ARG A 207 26.11 -13.66 0.13
CA ARG A 207 24.80 -13.38 0.74
C ARG A 207 23.73 -13.02 -0.29
N VAL A 208 24.08 -12.21 -1.29
CA VAL A 208 23.11 -11.80 -2.33
C VAL A 208 22.77 -12.96 -3.26
N VAL A 209 23.71 -13.87 -3.57
CA VAL A 209 23.37 -15.11 -4.31
C VAL A 209 22.35 -15.94 -3.53
N LYS A 210 22.53 -16.09 -2.22
CA LYS A 210 21.59 -16.82 -1.36
C LYS A 210 20.21 -16.16 -1.33
N TYR A 211 20.17 -14.82 -1.23
CA TYR A 211 18.93 -14.05 -1.31
C TYR A 211 18.20 -14.28 -2.65
N ARG A 212 18.94 -14.15 -3.76
CA ARG A 212 18.47 -14.38 -5.13
C ARG A 212 17.93 -15.79 -5.31
N ASP A 213 18.62 -16.80 -4.79
CA ASP A 213 18.19 -18.20 -4.90
C ASP A 213 16.96 -18.52 -4.05
N SER A 214 16.75 -17.83 -2.92
CA SER A 214 15.52 -17.99 -2.14
C SER A 214 14.28 -17.51 -2.92
N ILE A 215 14.41 -16.41 -3.67
CA ILE A 215 13.35 -15.88 -4.54
C ILE A 215 13.10 -16.79 -5.75
N GLN A 216 14.17 -17.27 -6.40
CA GLN A 216 14.07 -18.24 -7.49
C GLN A 216 13.39 -19.53 -7.03
N PHE A 217 13.73 -20.02 -5.84
CA PHE A 217 13.10 -21.20 -5.27
C PHE A 217 11.58 -21.02 -5.14
N LEU A 218 11.13 -19.90 -4.56
CA LEU A 218 9.70 -19.61 -4.43
C LEU A 218 9.00 -19.60 -5.79
N TRP A 219 9.61 -18.96 -6.79
CA TRP A 219 9.09 -18.94 -8.16
C TRP A 219 9.01 -20.34 -8.78
N ASP A 220 10.13 -21.06 -8.83
CA ASP A 220 10.25 -22.35 -9.50
C ASP A 220 9.36 -23.41 -8.86
N GLN A 221 9.32 -23.48 -7.53
CA GLN A 221 8.49 -24.47 -6.84
C GLN A 221 7.01 -24.12 -6.96
N SER A 222 6.63 -22.83 -6.94
CA SER A 222 5.25 -22.42 -7.20
C SER A 222 4.81 -22.86 -8.59
N VAL A 223 5.56 -22.48 -9.63
CA VAL A 223 5.23 -22.86 -11.02
C VAL A 223 5.21 -24.37 -11.20
N ARG A 224 6.17 -25.09 -10.62
CA ARG A 224 6.22 -26.55 -10.67
C ARG A 224 4.98 -27.21 -10.08
N HIS A 225 4.48 -26.74 -8.94
CA HIS A 225 3.30 -27.32 -8.28
C HIS A 225 1.99 -26.87 -8.93
N ILE A 226 1.91 -25.63 -9.39
CA ILE A 226 0.77 -25.15 -10.22
C ILE A 226 0.64 -26.01 -11.48
N ASN A 227 1.74 -26.29 -12.19
CA ASN A 227 1.73 -27.15 -13.37
C ASN A 227 1.31 -28.61 -13.08
N LYS A 228 1.34 -29.04 -11.82
CA LYS A 228 0.83 -30.34 -11.37
C LYS A 228 -0.64 -30.30 -10.94
N GLY A 229 -1.30 -29.16 -11.04
CA GLY A 229 -2.69 -28.97 -10.63
C GLY A 229 -2.89 -28.81 -9.12
N VAL A 230 -1.84 -28.46 -8.37
CA VAL A 230 -1.99 -28.11 -6.95
C VAL A 230 -2.80 -26.82 -6.84
N LEU A 231 -3.84 -26.82 -6.01
CA LEU A 231 -4.69 -25.65 -5.78
C LEU A 231 -3.92 -24.56 -5.05
N GLY A 232 -4.35 -23.31 -5.23
CA GLY A 232 -3.71 -22.16 -4.60
C GLY A 232 -3.66 -22.28 -3.09
N ALA A 233 -4.76 -22.74 -2.46
CA ALA A 233 -4.84 -22.95 -1.02
C ALA A 233 -3.74 -23.90 -0.48
N ASP A 234 -3.40 -24.94 -1.25
CA ASP A 234 -2.53 -26.04 -0.83
C ASP A 234 -1.04 -25.77 -1.12
N LEU A 235 -0.69 -24.75 -1.90
CA LEU A 235 0.69 -24.45 -2.27
C LEU A 235 1.60 -24.25 -1.05
N GLY A 236 1.06 -23.60 -0.01
CA GLY A 236 1.79 -23.35 1.25
C GLY A 236 2.16 -24.61 2.02
N ASP A 237 1.39 -25.69 1.85
CA ASP A 237 1.61 -26.95 2.57
C ASP A 237 2.64 -27.83 1.88
N VAL A 238 2.86 -27.63 0.57
CA VAL A 238 3.79 -28.44 -0.23
C VAL A 238 5.08 -27.71 -0.59
N ILE A 239 5.17 -26.41 -0.33
CA ILE A 239 6.36 -25.59 -0.59
C ILE A 239 6.82 -24.93 0.71
N SER A 240 8.05 -25.25 1.12
CA SER A 240 8.72 -24.58 2.23
C SER A 240 10.12 -24.18 1.81
N LEU A 241 10.58 -23.04 2.29
CA LEU A 241 11.95 -22.59 2.03
C LEU A 241 12.96 -23.63 2.56
N PRO A 242 14.05 -23.92 1.83
CA PRO A 242 15.08 -24.85 2.28
C PRO A 242 15.73 -24.38 3.58
N ALA A 243 16.16 -25.32 4.44
CA ALA A 243 16.79 -25.00 5.73
C ALA A 243 18.02 -24.07 5.59
N GLN A 244 18.69 -24.13 4.44
CA GLN A 244 19.83 -23.27 4.14
C GLN A 244 19.46 -21.79 4.11
N THR A 245 18.19 -21.39 3.92
CA THR A 245 17.79 -19.97 3.90
C THR A 245 17.51 -19.40 5.30
N GLN A 246 17.74 -20.15 6.39
CA GLN A 246 17.39 -19.74 7.75
C GLN A 246 18.56 -19.16 8.58
N ASP A 247 19.78 -19.20 8.09
CA ASP A 247 20.99 -18.74 8.80
C ASP A 247 21.32 -17.24 8.54
N ASP A 248 20.51 -16.55 7.75
CA ASP A 248 20.71 -15.13 7.40
C ASP A 248 19.38 -14.36 7.51
N PHE A 249 19.45 -13.15 8.07
CA PHE A 249 18.28 -12.28 8.22
C PHE A 249 17.69 -11.86 6.88
N ILE A 250 18.52 -11.68 5.82
CA ILE A 250 18.01 -11.25 4.50
C ILE A 250 17.12 -12.30 3.84
N THR A 251 17.20 -13.56 4.23
CA THR A 251 16.32 -14.63 3.73
C THR A 251 15.27 -15.08 4.74
N SER A 252 15.20 -14.42 5.90
CA SER A 252 14.24 -14.73 6.96
C SER A 252 12.85 -14.17 6.67
N GLU A 253 11.81 -14.92 7.08
CA GLU A 253 10.39 -14.57 6.93
C GLU A 253 9.94 -13.50 7.95
N GLY A 254 10.67 -12.38 8.03
CA GLY A 254 10.45 -11.30 9.02
C GLY A 254 9.42 -10.23 8.61
N TYR A 255 9.01 -10.21 7.34
CA TYR A 255 8.04 -9.23 6.82
C TYR A 255 6.82 -9.92 6.21
N GLY A 256 7.04 -10.95 5.38
CA GLY A 256 6.02 -11.90 4.92
C GLY A 256 6.49 -13.33 5.13
N VAL A 257 5.66 -14.30 4.74
CA VAL A 257 5.97 -15.73 4.81
C VAL A 257 5.86 -16.37 3.43
N ALA A 258 6.70 -17.37 3.16
CA ALA A 258 6.76 -18.15 1.94
C ALA A 258 5.39 -18.73 1.56
N GLU A 259 4.62 -19.23 2.54
CA GLU A 259 3.26 -19.72 2.32
C GLU A 259 2.36 -18.67 1.63
N HIS A 260 2.47 -17.40 2.00
CA HIS A 260 1.72 -16.34 1.33
C HIS A 260 2.30 -16.04 -0.05
N HIS A 261 3.62 -15.99 -0.16
CA HIS A 261 4.33 -15.68 -1.40
C HIS A 261 4.03 -16.67 -2.53
N VAL A 262 3.94 -17.98 -2.25
CA VAL A 262 3.60 -18.98 -3.27
C VAL A 262 2.15 -18.85 -3.77
N ARG A 263 1.22 -18.50 -2.87
CA ARG A 263 -0.18 -18.18 -3.23
C ARG A 263 -0.26 -16.93 -4.09
N GLN A 264 0.55 -15.93 -3.76
CA GLN A 264 0.63 -14.66 -4.47
C GLN A 264 1.21 -14.84 -5.88
N ILE A 265 2.25 -15.66 -6.06
CA ILE A 265 2.78 -16.03 -7.38
C ILE A 265 1.68 -16.66 -8.23
N ARG A 266 0.93 -17.61 -7.67
CA ARG A 266 -0.19 -18.26 -8.37
C ARG A 266 -1.23 -17.25 -8.82
N SER A 267 -1.67 -16.37 -7.92
CA SER A 267 -2.69 -15.37 -8.23
C SER A 267 -2.19 -14.32 -9.22
N GLY A 268 -0.91 -13.94 -9.14
CA GLY A 268 -0.28 -13.03 -10.09
C GLY A 268 -0.17 -13.59 -11.50
N LEU A 269 0.06 -14.90 -11.63
CA LEU A 269 0.16 -15.59 -12.93
C LEU A 269 -1.20 -15.91 -13.56
N PHE A 270 -2.18 -16.34 -12.75
CA PHE A 270 -3.40 -16.98 -13.25
C PHE A 270 -4.70 -16.34 -12.75
N GLY A 271 -4.64 -15.25 -11.98
CA GLY A 271 -5.81 -14.57 -11.44
C GLY A 271 -6.44 -15.34 -10.26
N TRP A 272 -7.75 -15.17 -10.05
CA TRP A 272 -8.43 -15.67 -8.85
C TRP A 272 -8.81 -17.16 -8.91
N PHE A 273 -9.24 -17.67 -10.07
CA PHE A 273 -9.82 -19.03 -10.19
C PHE A 273 -8.77 -20.11 -10.43
N ASP A 274 -8.54 -21.00 -9.48
CA ASP A 274 -7.49 -22.04 -9.54
C ASP A 274 -7.98 -23.43 -10.00
N GLY A 275 -9.24 -23.52 -10.41
CA GLY A 275 -9.84 -24.77 -10.89
C GLY A 275 -10.74 -25.48 -9.87
N ASN A 276 -10.79 -25.02 -8.61
CA ASN A 276 -11.72 -25.56 -7.62
C ASN A 276 -13.17 -25.24 -7.99
N GLU A 277 -13.99 -26.27 -8.23
CA GLU A 277 -15.36 -26.13 -8.73
C GLU A 277 -16.25 -25.33 -7.78
N ALA A 278 -16.06 -25.45 -6.47
CA ALA A 278 -16.86 -24.75 -5.47
C ALA A 278 -16.64 -23.23 -5.47
N GLU A 279 -15.49 -22.78 -5.96
CA GLU A 279 -15.12 -21.37 -6.03
C GLU A 279 -15.58 -20.70 -7.34
N LEU A 280 -16.11 -21.45 -8.31
CA LEU A 280 -16.56 -20.86 -9.58
C LEU A 280 -17.79 -19.95 -9.39
N PHE A 281 -18.72 -20.35 -8.52
CA PHE A 281 -19.92 -19.60 -8.15
C PHE A 281 -20.13 -19.68 -6.63
N PRO A 282 -19.31 -18.98 -5.83
CA PRO A 282 -19.36 -19.11 -4.40
C PRO A 282 -20.66 -18.50 -3.86
N LEU A 283 -21.19 -19.11 -2.79
CA LEU A 283 -22.27 -18.48 -2.02
C LEU A 283 -21.78 -17.15 -1.43
N PRO A 284 -22.68 -16.16 -1.23
CA PRO A 284 -22.39 -15.02 -0.37
C PRO A 284 -21.80 -15.47 0.97
N SER A 285 -20.81 -14.74 1.48
CA SER A 285 -20.01 -15.17 2.64
C SER A 285 -20.85 -15.43 3.90
N ASN A 286 -21.86 -14.59 4.17
CA ASN A 286 -22.79 -14.76 5.28
C ASN A 286 -23.63 -16.04 5.14
N GLU A 287 -24.17 -16.30 3.94
CA GLU A 287 -24.98 -17.49 3.67
C GLU A 287 -24.15 -18.77 3.75
N ARG A 288 -22.91 -18.75 3.24
CA ARG A 288 -21.97 -19.86 3.40
C ARG A 288 -21.74 -20.18 4.87
N ALA A 289 -21.39 -19.17 5.68
CA ALA A 289 -21.17 -19.35 7.11
C ALA A 289 -22.38 -19.94 7.83
N ARG A 290 -23.59 -19.45 7.53
CA ARG A 290 -24.85 -19.97 8.11
C ARG A 290 -25.07 -21.45 7.78
N ARG A 291 -24.82 -21.87 6.54
CA ARG A 291 -24.94 -23.28 6.12
C ARG A 291 -23.91 -24.17 6.78
N MET A 292 -22.65 -23.71 6.88
CA MET A 292 -21.60 -24.45 7.59
C MET A 292 -21.96 -24.65 9.06
N ILE A 293 -22.41 -23.59 9.74
CA ILE A 293 -22.85 -23.68 11.14
C ILE A 293 -23.99 -24.68 11.32
N THR A 294 -25.00 -24.62 10.45
CA THR A 294 -26.13 -25.55 10.50
C THR A 294 -25.68 -27.00 10.28
N GLY A 295 -24.80 -27.25 9.30
CA GLY A 295 -24.30 -28.58 8.97
C GLY A 295 -23.42 -29.19 10.08
N PHE A 296 -22.76 -28.37 10.89
CA PHE A 296 -21.90 -28.79 12.00
C PHE A 296 -22.62 -28.92 13.35
N GLY A 297 -23.97 -28.88 13.37
CA GLY A 297 -24.74 -29.11 14.59
C GLY A 297 -25.25 -27.83 15.27
N GLY A 298 -25.14 -26.67 14.61
CA GLY A 298 -25.60 -25.39 15.12
C GLY A 298 -24.51 -24.59 15.83
N ARG A 299 -24.86 -23.35 16.22
CA ARG A 299 -23.90 -22.34 16.67
C ARG A 299 -23.15 -22.72 17.94
N ASP A 300 -23.86 -23.22 18.95
CA ASP A 300 -23.23 -23.58 20.23
C ASP A 300 -22.25 -24.74 20.07
N GLU A 301 -22.58 -25.70 19.20
CA GLU A 301 -21.71 -26.83 18.88
C GLU A 301 -20.46 -26.35 18.14
N VAL A 302 -20.60 -25.53 17.09
CA VAL A 302 -19.46 -24.94 16.38
C VAL A 302 -18.58 -24.11 17.32
N ARG A 303 -19.18 -23.35 18.24
CA ARG A 303 -18.46 -22.58 19.25
C ARG A 303 -17.68 -23.48 20.21
N ALA A 304 -18.27 -24.60 20.64
CA ALA A 304 -17.57 -25.59 21.46
C ALA A 304 -16.39 -26.22 20.70
N GLN A 305 -16.60 -26.62 19.45
CA GLN A 305 -15.54 -27.17 18.59
C GLN A 305 -14.42 -26.16 18.33
N ALA A 306 -14.74 -24.89 18.07
CA ALA A 306 -13.75 -23.83 17.87
C ALA A 306 -12.89 -23.60 19.13
N LYS A 307 -13.51 -23.62 20.32
CA LYS A 307 -12.78 -23.53 21.59
C LYS A 307 -11.89 -24.75 21.84
N GLN A 308 -12.40 -25.95 21.55
CA GLN A 308 -11.63 -27.18 21.68
C GLN A 308 -10.44 -27.21 20.72
N ALA A 309 -10.65 -26.88 19.44
CA ALA A 309 -9.59 -26.78 18.44
C ALA A 309 -8.51 -25.77 18.87
N LEU A 310 -8.90 -24.62 19.42
CA LEU A 310 -7.93 -23.64 19.94
C LEU A 310 -7.15 -24.20 21.14
N ALA A 311 -7.80 -24.95 22.04
CA ALA A 311 -7.16 -25.56 23.20
C ALA A 311 -6.21 -26.71 22.81
N ASP A 312 -6.53 -27.44 21.75
CA ASP A 312 -5.75 -28.57 21.21
C ASP A 312 -4.63 -28.14 20.24
N ASP A 313 -4.43 -26.83 20.09
CA ASP A 313 -3.45 -26.23 19.18
C ASP A 313 -3.74 -26.41 17.68
N ASP A 314 -4.97 -26.78 17.31
CA ASP A 314 -5.48 -26.79 15.94
C ASP A 314 -5.94 -25.38 15.52
N LEU A 315 -4.97 -24.47 15.48
CA LEU A 315 -5.22 -23.03 15.36
C LEU A 315 -5.84 -22.65 14.01
N ARG A 316 -5.47 -23.33 12.91
CA ARG A 316 -6.03 -23.07 11.58
C ARG A 316 -7.52 -23.38 11.58
N TRP A 317 -7.91 -24.55 12.10
CA TRP A 317 -9.30 -24.95 12.16
C TRP A 317 -10.13 -24.11 13.14
N ALA A 318 -9.57 -23.82 14.32
CA ALA A 318 -10.20 -22.91 15.28
C ALA A 318 -10.49 -21.54 14.67
N THR A 319 -9.56 -21.01 13.88
CA THR A 319 -9.72 -19.72 13.17
C THR A 319 -10.83 -19.79 12.13
N GLU A 320 -10.93 -20.89 11.38
CA GLU A 320 -11.98 -21.09 10.37
C GLU A 320 -13.37 -21.15 11.02
N LEU A 321 -13.55 -22.00 12.04
CA LEU A 321 -14.81 -22.11 12.76
C LEU A 321 -15.24 -20.79 13.40
N ALA A 322 -14.31 -20.10 14.08
CA ALA A 322 -14.57 -18.79 14.68
C ALA A 322 -14.92 -17.72 13.63
N THR A 323 -14.35 -17.82 12.43
CA THR A 323 -14.67 -16.92 11.32
C THR A 323 -16.11 -17.13 10.83
N TRP A 324 -16.59 -18.37 10.74
CA TRP A 324 -17.99 -18.63 10.38
C TRP A 324 -18.95 -18.00 11.39
N LEU A 325 -18.68 -18.16 12.68
CA LEU A 325 -19.48 -17.58 13.76
C LEU A 325 -19.61 -16.05 13.61
N VAL A 326 -18.48 -15.35 13.45
CA VAL A 326 -18.44 -13.89 13.32
C VAL A 326 -19.04 -13.38 12.00
N ARG A 327 -18.88 -14.12 10.89
CA ARG A 327 -19.40 -13.70 9.56
C ARG A 327 -20.87 -14.02 9.35
N SER A 328 -21.47 -14.81 10.23
CA SER A 328 -22.92 -15.05 10.22
C SER A 328 -23.66 -13.81 10.76
N GLU A 329 -24.90 -13.59 10.32
CA GLU A 329 -25.73 -12.43 10.72
C GLU A 329 -26.01 -12.37 12.24
N GLU A 330 -25.83 -13.48 12.94
CA GLU A 330 -26.09 -13.63 14.38
C GLU A 330 -24.79 -13.66 15.21
N GLY A 331 -23.65 -13.27 14.65
CA GLY A 331 -22.37 -13.23 15.36
C GLY A 331 -22.41 -12.27 16.56
N ASP A 332 -22.09 -12.78 17.75
CA ASP A 332 -22.16 -12.02 19.01
C ASP A 332 -20.77 -11.63 19.57
N SER A 333 -20.77 -10.98 20.74
CA SER A 333 -19.52 -10.54 21.38
C SER A 333 -18.59 -11.69 21.78
N ASP A 334 -19.13 -12.88 22.04
CA ASP A 334 -18.33 -14.04 22.45
C ASP A 334 -17.69 -14.70 21.24
N ASP A 335 -18.39 -14.77 20.11
CA ASP A 335 -17.85 -15.21 18.83
C ASP A 335 -16.71 -14.29 18.36
N ARG A 336 -16.89 -12.97 18.51
CA ARG A 336 -15.85 -11.97 18.20
C ARG A 336 -14.61 -12.15 19.07
N LYS A 337 -14.77 -12.34 20.38
CA LYS A 337 -13.65 -12.61 21.31
C LYS A 337 -12.95 -13.93 21.00
N LEU A 338 -13.68 -14.96 20.57
CA LEU A 338 -13.09 -16.23 20.17
C LEU A 338 -12.20 -16.06 18.93
N LEU A 339 -12.70 -15.40 17.88
CA LEU A 339 -11.89 -15.10 16.70
C LEU A 339 -10.70 -14.19 17.03
N ALA A 340 -10.89 -13.18 17.88
CA ALA A 340 -9.80 -12.32 18.34
C ALA A 340 -8.71 -13.13 19.07
N SER A 341 -9.09 -14.14 19.86
CA SER A 341 -8.15 -15.03 20.54
C SER A 341 -7.35 -15.90 19.56
N CYS A 342 -8.00 -16.43 18.52
CA CYS A 342 -7.31 -17.14 17.44
C CYS A 342 -6.31 -16.23 16.71
N LEU A 343 -6.73 -15.04 16.28
CA LEU A 343 -5.87 -14.07 15.58
C LEU A 343 -4.70 -13.61 16.45
N ARG A 344 -4.93 -13.35 17.74
CA ARG A 344 -3.85 -13.01 18.69
C ARG A 344 -2.84 -14.15 18.84
N THR A 345 -3.29 -15.40 18.86
CA THR A 345 -2.40 -16.57 18.91
C THR A 345 -1.54 -16.66 17.63
N ILE A 346 -2.13 -16.42 16.46
CA ILE A 346 -1.39 -16.34 15.18
C ILE A 346 -0.33 -15.23 15.27
N ALA A 347 -0.71 -14.05 15.75
CA ALA A 347 0.18 -12.90 15.86
C ALA A 347 1.37 -13.10 16.81
N GLN A 348 1.19 -13.93 17.83
CA GLN A 348 2.24 -14.27 18.79
C GLN A 348 3.22 -15.34 18.27
N ARG A 349 2.85 -16.09 17.24
CA ARG A 349 3.64 -17.21 16.71
C ARG A 349 4.27 -16.95 15.35
N THR A 350 3.72 -16.01 14.57
CA THR A 350 4.29 -15.64 13.28
C THR A 350 5.58 -14.85 13.45
N SER A 351 6.57 -15.11 12.60
CA SER A 351 7.78 -14.29 12.48
C SER A 351 7.55 -13.01 11.67
N ALA A 352 6.51 -12.98 10.84
CA ALA A 352 6.27 -11.90 9.90
C ALA A 352 5.56 -10.72 10.57
N ALA A 353 6.26 -9.58 10.63
CA ALA A 353 5.75 -8.35 11.23
C ALA A 353 4.40 -7.91 10.63
N ASN A 354 4.23 -8.03 9.31
CA ASN A 354 2.98 -7.63 8.65
C ASN A 354 1.78 -8.49 9.09
N ILE A 355 1.99 -9.80 9.26
CA ILE A 355 0.92 -10.73 9.69
C ILE A 355 0.59 -10.48 11.15
N ARG A 356 1.60 -10.27 12.00
CA ARG A 356 1.42 -9.91 13.40
C ARG A 356 0.58 -8.64 13.54
N SER A 357 1.00 -7.57 12.87
CA SER A 357 0.31 -6.27 12.90
C SER A 357 -1.14 -6.38 12.44
N TRP A 358 -1.36 -7.08 11.32
CA TRP A 358 -2.71 -7.27 10.78
C TRP A 358 -3.59 -8.05 11.75
N CYS A 359 -3.11 -9.19 12.26
CA CYS A 359 -3.86 -10.03 13.19
C CYS A 359 -4.22 -9.30 14.49
N LEU A 360 -3.28 -8.54 15.09
CA LEU A 360 -3.54 -7.78 16.31
C LEU A 360 -4.50 -6.62 16.08
N THR A 361 -4.36 -5.90 14.96
CA THR A 361 -5.30 -4.82 14.61
C THR A 361 -6.72 -5.37 14.48
N ARG A 362 -6.88 -6.52 13.81
CA ARG A 362 -8.18 -7.20 13.69
C ARG A 362 -8.69 -7.72 15.03
N ALA A 363 -7.84 -8.31 15.88
CA ALA A 363 -8.24 -8.78 17.21
C ALA A 363 -8.73 -7.62 18.10
N LEU A 364 -8.01 -6.50 18.14
CA LEU A 364 -8.39 -5.31 18.92
C LEU A 364 -9.69 -4.67 18.39
N SER A 365 -9.90 -4.67 17.07
CA SER A 365 -11.15 -4.21 16.46
C SER A 365 -12.34 -5.12 16.81
N LEU A 366 -12.16 -6.44 16.76
CA LEU A 366 -13.19 -7.41 17.18
C LEU A 366 -13.58 -7.24 18.65
N GLU A 367 -12.62 -6.88 19.50
CA GLU A 367 -12.80 -6.58 20.93
C GLU A 367 -13.25 -5.14 21.22
N GLU A 368 -13.49 -4.32 20.18
CA GLU A 368 -13.92 -2.92 20.29
C GLU A 368 -12.95 -2.01 21.07
N LYS A 369 -11.68 -2.40 21.15
CA LYS A 369 -10.61 -1.62 21.79
C LYS A 369 -10.08 -0.50 20.90
N ILE A 370 -10.26 -0.63 19.60
CA ILE A 370 -9.94 0.39 18.60
C ILE A 370 -11.12 0.57 17.64
N ASN A 371 -11.33 1.80 17.18
CA ASN A 371 -12.35 2.10 16.18
C ASN A 371 -11.72 2.06 14.78
N THR A 372 -12.16 1.09 13.96
CA THR A 372 -11.70 0.92 12.58
C THR A 372 -12.76 1.30 11.53
N THR A 373 -13.92 1.84 11.94
CA THR A 373 -15.03 2.13 11.02
C THR A 373 -14.65 3.18 9.98
N SER A 374 -13.91 4.22 10.37
CA SER A 374 -13.44 5.27 9.46
C SER A 374 -12.47 4.76 8.39
N LEU A 375 -11.89 3.57 8.55
CA LEU A 375 -11.00 2.97 7.55
C LEU A 375 -11.73 2.46 6.30
N TYR A 376 -13.07 2.38 6.34
CA TYR A 376 -13.90 1.90 5.23
C TYR A 376 -14.63 3.04 4.51
N GLN A 377 -14.40 4.28 4.94
CA GLN A 377 -15.01 5.47 4.37
C GLN A 377 -13.96 6.25 3.57
N ASN A 378 -14.35 6.84 2.44
CA ASN A 378 -13.48 7.80 1.77
C ASN A 378 -13.43 9.08 2.61
N ASN A 379 -12.22 9.50 2.97
CA ASN A 379 -11.96 10.72 3.72
C ASN A 379 -11.03 11.59 2.88
N PHE A 380 -11.57 12.62 2.25
CA PHE A 380 -10.76 13.59 1.52
C PHE A 380 -9.91 14.39 2.51
N ASN A 381 -8.58 14.26 2.39
CA ASN A 381 -7.68 15.12 3.14
C ASN A 381 -7.61 16.50 2.48
N ARG A 382 -8.13 17.52 3.15
CA ARG A 382 -8.18 18.91 2.67
C ARG A 382 -6.84 19.42 2.12
N ILE A 383 -5.75 19.21 2.86
CA ILE A 383 -4.40 19.67 2.45
C ILE A 383 -3.96 18.94 1.18
N GLN A 384 -4.20 17.63 1.10
CA GLN A 384 -3.86 16.85 -0.09
C GLN A 384 -4.64 17.29 -1.32
N VAL A 385 -5.93 17.62 -1.18
CA VAL A 385 -6.75 18.14 -2.29
C VAL A 385 -6.16 19.46 -2.81
N ILE A 386 -5.79 20.38 -1.92
CA ILE A 386 -5.23 21.69 -2.29
C ILE A 386 -3.88 21.56 -3.00
N LEU A 387 -3.03 20.62 -2.57
CA LEU A 387 -1.68 20.46 -3.12
C LEU A 387 -1.62 19.58 -4.38
N SER A 388 -2.72 18.95 -4.77
CA SER A 388 -2.78 18.06 -5.94
C SER A 388 -3.38 18.78 -7.15
N PRO A 389 -3.08 18.33 -8.39
CA PRO A 389 -3.80 18.82 -9.58
C PRO A 389 -5.31 18.66 -9.39
N PRO A 390 -6.14 19.67 -9.72
CA PRO A 390 -7.57 19.65 -9.43
C PRO A 390 -8.32 18.44 -9.99
N GLU A 391 -7.91 17.98 -11.17
CA GLU A 391 -8.47 16.78 -11.81
C GLU A 391 -8.34 15.54 -10.93
N SER A 392 -7.37 15.47 -10.02
CA SER A 392 -7.19 14.32 -9.12
C SER A 392 -8.40 14.12 -8.20
N SER A 393 -8.92 15.24 -7.65
CA SER A 393 -10.07 15.20 -6.74
C SER A 393 -11.40 15.04 -7.47
N VAL A 394 -11.55 15.67 -8.65
CA VAL A 394 -12.74 15.52 -9.49
C VAL A 394 -12.85 14.10 -10.05
N ASN A 395 -11.75 13.53 -10.53
CA ASN A 395 -11.74 12.18 -11.09
C ASN A 395 -12.03 11.12 -10.02
N MET A 396 -11.63 11.36 -8.76
CA MET A 396 -11.89 10.45 -7.65
C MET A 396 -13.40 10.24 -7.40
N LEU A 397 -14.25 11.20 -7.74
CA LEU A 397 -15.71 11.05 -7.59
C LEU A 397 -16.25 9.83 -8.34
N ARG A 398 -15.61 9.41 -9.44
CA ARG A 398 -16.13 8.29 -10.23
C ARG A 398 -16.23 6.96 -9.50
N VAL A 399 -15.37 6.74 -8.50
CA VAL A 399 -15.39 5.53 -7.66
C VAL A 399 -16.28 5.68 -6.42
N LEU A 400 -16.91 6.85 -6.26
CA LEU A 400 -17.88 7.16 -5.20
C LEU A 400 -19.32 7.23 -5.73
N LEU A 401 -19.53 7.02 -7.04
CA LEU A 401 -20.86 7.04 -7.64
C LEU A 401 -21.69 5.85 -7.16
N VAL A 402 -22.91 6.12 -6.69
CA VAL A 402 -23.92 5.10 -6.38
C VAL A 402 -24.76 4.84 -7.64
N PRO A 403 -24.62 3.69 -8.32
CA PRO A 403 -25.23 3.48 -9.64
C PRO A 403 -26.75 3.58 -9.64
N ASP A 404 -27.39 3.15 -8.56
CA ASP A 404 -28.84 3.16 -8.39
C ASP A 404 -29.41 4.59 -8.30
N LEU A 405 -28.63 5.54 -7.78
CA LEU A 405 -29.00 6.96 -7.71
C LEU A 405 -28.75 7.69 -9.04
N ALA A 406 -27.87 7.16 -9.89
CA ALA A 406 -27.47 7.78 -11.16
C ALA A 406 -28.32 7.34 -12.37
N ASN A 407 -29.36 6.53 -12.16
CA ASN A 407 -30.20 6.03 -13.24
C ASN A 407 -30.90 7.17 -13.99
N GLY A 408 -30.75 7.20 -15.31
CA GLY A 408 -31.36 8.20 -16.19
C GLY A 408 -30.67 9.57 -16.21
N ILE A 409 -29.57 9.75 -15.46
CA ILE A 409 -28.75 10.96 -15.56
C ILE A 409 -27.88 10.86 -16.83
N ASP A 410 -27.88 11.93 -17.62
CA ASP A 410 -26.93 12.20 -18.70
C ASP A 410 -26.61 13.70 -18.65
N PHE A 411 -25.56 14.05 -17.89
CA PHE A 411 -25.24 15.44 -17.58
C PHE A 411 -23.74 15.66 -17.43
N HIS A 412 -23.21 16.66 -18.14
CA HIS A 412 -21.80 16.99 -18.18
C HIS A 412 -21.51 18.27 -17.41
N ILE A 413 -20.65 18.18 -16.39
CA ILE A 413 -20.25 19.28 -15.53
C ILE A 413 -18.79 19.64 -15.79
N ALA A 414 -18.51 20.92 -16.04
CA ALA A 414 -17.16 21.49 -15.97
C ALA A 414 -16.88 22.02 -14.57
N PHE A 415 -15.68 21.80 -14.05
CA PHE A 415 -15.18 22.37 -12.81
C PHE A 415 -14.07 23.37 -13.11
N LYS A 416 -14.28 24.61 -12.69
CA LYS A 416 -13.36 25.73 -12.90
C LYS A 416 -12.88 26.24 -11.55
N PHE A 417 -11.61 26.02 -11.24
CA PHE A 417 -11.00 26.51 -10.00
C PHE A 417 -10.17 27.78 -10.25
N THR A 418 -10.16 28.70 -9.29
CA THR A 418 -9.37 29.95 -9.37
C THR A 418 -7.90 29.66 -9.69
N ASP A 419 -7.38 30.27 -10.76
CA ASP A 419 -5.99 30.13 -11.22
C ASP A 419 -5.52 28.68 -11.51
N GLN A 420 -6.45 27.78 -11.83
CA GLN A 420 -6.16 26.38 -12.14
C GLN A 420 -6.72 25.94 -13.50
N PRO A 421 -6.21 24.84 -14.08
CA PRO A 421 -6.81 24.23 -15.27
C PRO A 421 -8.27 23.79 -15.05
N ILE A 422 -9.08 23.87 -16.11
CA ILE A 422 -10.45 23.34 -16.12
C ILE A 422 -10.41 21.82 -16.25
N THR A 423 -11.27 21.14 -15.51
CA THR A 423 -11.52 19.70 -15.63
C THR A 423 -13.03 19.44 -15.69
N GLY A 424 -13.48 18.20 -15.85
CA GLY A 424 -14.90 17.89 -15.95
C GLY A 424 -15.25 16.44 -15.63
N LEU A 425 -16.54 16.23 -15.43
CA LEU A 425 -17.12 14.92 -15.17
C LEU A 425 -18.45 14.80 -15.92
N HIS A 426 -18.59 13.76 -16.74
CA HIS A 426 -19.83 13.45 -17.44
C HIS A 426 -20.45 12.20 -16.84
N VAL A 427 -21.56 12.39 -16.12
CA VAL A 427 -22.36 11.30 -15.56
C VAL A 427 -23.36 10.84 -16.60
N ARG A 428 -23.23 9.59 -17.04
CA ARG A 428 -24.15 8.95 -18.00
C ARG A 428 -24.15 7.45 -17.80
N ASN A 429 -25.26 6.77 -18.08
CA ASN A 429 -25.36 5.30 -17.97
C ASN A 429 -24.89 4.76 -16.59
N SER A 430 -25.21 5.46 -15.51
CA SER A 430 -24.75 5.14 -14.15
C SER A 430 -23.23 5.01 -14.01
N VAL A 431 -22.46 5.73 -14.84
CA VAL A 431 -21.02 5.88 -14.72
C VAL A 431 -20.64 7.35 -14.75
N ALA A 432 -19.54 7.70 -14.08
CA ALA A 432 -18.94 9.02 -14.15
C ALA A 432 -17.64 8.96 -14.96
N CYS A 433 -17.60 9.69 -16.07
CA CYS A 433 -16.47 9.74 -16.98
C CYS A 433 -15.68 11.04 -16.76
N PRO A 434 -14.40 10.98 -16.34
CA PRO A 434 -13.50 12.12 -16.39
C PRO A 434 -13.44 12.77 -17.77
N THR A 435 -13.48 14.10 -17.83
CA THR A 435 -13.34 14.89 -19.07
C THR A 435 -12.45 16.11 -18.84
N GLY A 436 -12.15 16.85 -19.91
CA GLY A 436 -11.51 18.18 -19.79
C GLY A 436 -12.50 19.34 -19.55
N GLY A 437 -13.79 19.06 -19.33
CA GLY A 437 -14.85 20.07 -19.13
C GLY A 437 -15.30 20.80 -20.40
N ALA A 438 -14.76 20.49 -21.58
CA ALA A 438 -15.17 21.12 -22.83
C ALA A 438 -16.58 20.67 -23.26
N ASN A 439 -17.44 21.62 -23.66
CA ASN A 439 -18.85 21.38 -24.01
C ASN A 439 -19.67 20.77 -22.84
N ALA A 440 -19.43 21.24 -21.62
CA ALA A 440 -20.28 20.91 -20.47
C ALA A 440 -21.64 21.61 -20.54
N ASP A 441 -22.66 20.96 -19.98
CA ASP A 441 -24.02 21.49 -19.85
C ASP A 441 -24.09 22.57 -18.76
N ALA A 442 -23.22 22.46 -17.75
CA ALA A 442 -23.06 23.45 -16.68
C ALA A 442 -21.61 23.54 -16.19
N THR A 443 -21.28 24.65 -15.55
CA THR A 443 -19.98 24.92 -14.93
C THR A 443 -20.15 25.20 -13.45
N VAL A 444 -19.36 24.53 -12.61
CA VAL A 444 -19.18 24.82 -11.18
C VAL A 444 -17.87 25.59 -11.02
N GLU A 445 -17.94 26.81 -10.49
CA GLU A 445 -16.80 27.71 -10.29
C GLU A 445 -16.58 28.01 -8.80
N CYS A 446 -15.37 27.79 -8.28
CA CYS A 446 -14.99 28.07 -6.88
C CYS A 446 -13.45 28.12 -6.71
N SER A 447 -12.93 28.37 -5.50
CA SER A 447 -11.50 28.13 -5.22
C SER A 447 -11.24 26.66 -4.91
N ILE A 448 -9.98 26.22 -5.03
CA ILE A 448 -9.61 24.84 -4.68
C ILE A 448 -9.79 24.56 -3.19
N GLU A 449 -9.65 25.59 -2.34
CA GLU A 449 -9.91 25.51 -0.90
C GLU A 449 -11.39 25.26 -0.62
N THR A 450 -12.30 26.01 -1.25
CA THR A 450 -13.74 25.77 -1.11
C THR A 450 -14.12 24.36 -1.56
N TRP A 451 -13.55 23.89 -2.68
CA TRP A 451 -13.75 22.52 -3.14
C TRP A 451 -13.24 21.48 -2.14
N ALA A 452 -12.05 21.70 -1.58
CA ALA A 452 -11.48 20.85 -0.55
C ALA A 452 -12.36 20.79 0.71
N ASP A 453 -12.91 21.93 1.14
CA ASP A 453 -13.82 22.04 2.29
C ASP A 453 -15.12 21.27 2.04
N VAL A 454 -15.70 21.36 0.83
CA VAL A 454 -16.89 20.57 0.44
C VAL A 454 -16.57 19.07 0.44
N LEU A 455 -15.48 18.65 -0.21
CA LEU A 455 -15.12 17.24 -0.27
C LEU A 455 -14.78 16.64 1.11
N ALA A 456 -14.13 17.42 1.97
CA ALA A 456 -13.80 17.03 3.35
C ALA A 456 -15.01 17.03 4.29
N GLY A 457 -16.16 17.57 3.87
CA GLY A 457 -17.35 17.72 4.71
C GLY A 457 -17.28 18.90 5.69
N ASP A 458 -16.25 19.75 5.61
CA ASP A 458 -16.09 20.96 6.43
C ASP A 458 -17.16 22.02 6.11
N THR A 459 -17.72 21.98 4.90
CA THR A 459 -18.89 22.75 4.48
C THR A 459 -19.80 21.95 3.55
N LYS A 460 -21.02 22.45 3.32
CA LYS A 460 -21.99 21.86 2.39
C LYS A 460 -21.98 22.64 1.08
N LEU A 461 -22.07 21.93 -0.05
CA LEU A 461 -22.16 22.52 -1.38
C LEU A 461 -23.30 23.53 -1.48
N ALA A 462 -24.48 23.20 -0.92
CA ALA A 462 -25.62 24.11 -0.88
C ALA A 462 -25.33 25.40 -0.11
N SER A 463 -24.60 25.32 1.00
CA SER A 463 -24.19 26.50 1.78
C SER A 463 -23.20 27.37 1.01
N SER A 464 -22.20 26.75 0.37
CA SER A 464 -21.22 27.47 -0.46
C SER A 464 -21.84 28.09 -1.71
N ILE A 465 -22.93 27.54 -2.23
CA ILE A 465 -23.72 28.20 -3.29
C ILE A 465 -24.47 29.41 -2.73
N ALA A 466 -25.07 29.28 -1.54
CA ALA A 466 -25.86 30.33 -0.91
C ALA A 466 -25.01 31.55 -0.49
N ASP A 467 -23.78 31.33 -0.05
CA ASP A 467 -22.84 32.40 0.33
C ASP A 467 -22.02 32.96 -0.84
N GLY A 468 -22.13 32.36 -2.03
CA GLY A 468 -21.47 32.81 -3.25
C GLY A 468 -20.03 32.30 -3.43
N SER A 469 -19.52 31.45 -2.54
CA SER A 469 -18.20 30.82 -2.67
C SER A 469 -18.14 29.77 -3.79
N VAL A 470 -19.29 29.23 -4.18
CA VAL A 470 -19.50 28.38 -5.35
C VAL A 470 -20.53 29.05 -6.27
N VAL A 471 -20.14 29.25 -7.53
CA VAL A 471 -21.01 29.81 -8.57
C VAL A 471 -21.31 28.74 -9.60
N ILE A 472 -22.60 28.52 -9.90
CA ILE A 472 -23.03 27.61 -10.96
C ILE A 472 -23.51 28.41 -12.16
N THR A 473 -22.94 28.15 -13.34
CA THR A 473 -23.45 28.62 -14.63
C THR A 473 -24.13 27.45 -15.35
N GLY A 474 -25.41 27.59 -15.71
CA GLY A 474 -26.21 26.50 -16.29
C GLY A 474 -27.38 26.10 -15.38
N ASP A 475 -27.84 24.85 -15.49
CA ASP A 475 -28.92 24.32 -14.64
C ASP A 475 -28.38 23.87 -13.27
N ALA A 476 -28.52 24.74 -12.27
CA ALA A 476 -28.06 24.45 -10.90
C ALA A 476 -28.79 23.29 -10.23
N GLN A 477 -30.06 23.05 -10.57
CA GLN A 477 -30.81 21.93 -10.00
C GLN A 477 -30.28 20.60 -10.54
N GLN A 478 -29.97 20.54 -11.83
CA GLN A 478 -29.35 19.35 -12.44
C GLN A 478 -27.92 19.12 -11.96
N VAL A 479 -27.13 20.17 -11.72
CA VAL A 479 -25.80 20.04 -11.08
C VAL A 479 -25.92 19.40 -9.71
N LEU A 480 -26.81 19.91 -8.85
CA LEU A 480 -27.01 19.37 -7.50
C LEU A 480 -27.52 17.93 -7.55
N ALA A 481 -28.49 17.62 -8.40
CA ALA A 481 -29.00 16.26 -8.58
C ALA A 481 -27.90 15.29 -9.07
N THR A 482 -27.05 15.75 -9.99
CA THR A 482 -25.93 14.95 -10.52
C THR A 482 -24.84 14.74 -9.46
N LEU A 483 -24.55 15.73 -8.62
CA LEU A 483 -23.54 15.59 -7.56
C LEU A 483 -24.05 14.78 -6.36
N ALA A 484 -25.36 14.78 -6.09
CA ALA A 484 -25.96 14.02 -4.99
C ALA A 484 -25.85 12.49 -5.15
N VAL A 485 -25.48 11.98 -6.33
CA VAL A 485 -25.31 10.53 -6.57
C VAL A 485 -23.96 9.99 -6.09
N PHE A 486 -23.04 10.86 -5.67
CA PHE A 486 -21.75 10.46 -5.13
C PHE A 486 -21.80 10.38 -3.60
N GLU A 487 -21.13 9.38 -3.03
CA GLU A 487 -20.95 9.21 -1.57
C GLU A 487 -19.94 10.22 -1.02
N VAL A 488 -20.32 11.50 -1.05
CA VAL A 488 -19.54 12.62 -0.48
C VAL A 488 -20.44 13.42 0.45
N GLU A 489 -20.05 13.51 1.72
CA GLU A 489 -20.87 14.14 2.75
C GLU A 489 -21.17 15.61 2.42
N GLY A 490 -20.24 16.37 1.84
CA GLY A 490 -20.48 17.77 1.48
C GLY A 490 -21.49 17.99 0.35
N PHE A 491 -21.87 16.95 -0.41
CA PHE A 491 -22.90 17.06 -1.45
C PHE A 491 -24.32 16.83 -0.92
N GLN A 492 -24.45 16.18 0.24
CA GLN A 492 -25.71 15.94 0.95
C GLN A 492 -26.03 17.09 1.90
#